data_AF-A0A1C3NFX6-F1
#
_entry.id   AF-A0A1C3NFX6-F1
#
_cell.length_a   1.000
_cell.length_b   1.000
_cell.length_c   1.000
_cell.angle_alpha   90.00
_cell.angle_beta   90.00
_cell.angle_gamma   90.00
#
_symmetry.space_group_name_H-M   'P 1'
#
loop_
_entity.id
_entity.type
_entity.pdbx_description
1 polymer ?
#
loop_
_entity_poly.entity_id
_entity_poly.type
_entity_poly.pdbx_seq_one_letter_code
_entity_poly.pdbx_strand_id
1 'polypeptide(L)'
;MPINRTGLPHAVASTSQTQETSQASASQGVLDPGTVPPQHAETFDGLSALPSDLRRDVVQRCGPRSLVRLGSVSRQMAEDTRDVRAFLTARPRYDPSLEFGAVHDAESMRVALDEVTHFPYPDDEDRSEQILRGYGRLATRIPSLPQAQRFEAFTAVLNHATRYDDEDRSEQILREYGRLAARIPSLPQAQRFEAFTAVLNHATRYSGDMAFRVLARLTDDLGCLPEDLRALAFHAILPSLIATRRQALQAAAGAAHGGHMGAIAEADAAGVQGDGEPAAQGAVAPAQGGAAGGIGGALPFNLLASTIRQLPEEAVNLAITEAAALQTGPRLLAEVTLRLHLVVLGPIHRFQQAYAQLAEHLARSGDGAEALTHLVALLNRLPNPGLRQAAFRELTRAVHALDSTESGAAVLRRLAEALPHQPAAVRYLCSLDVLAAAGSLFPSEQMPVIAAVRAQAAAIPNQAAELIARCDDATATASMMLATVSRRYMDM
;
A
#
# COMPACT_ATOMS: atom_id res chain seq x y z
N MET A 1 -21.92 -25.85 -29.47
CA MET A 1 -22.28 -25.26 -30.78
C MET A 1 -21.75 -23.82 -30.82
N PRO A 2 -20.92 -23.46 -31.82
CA PRO A 2 -20.23 -22.18 -31.88
C PRO A 2 -20.91 -21.19 -32.85
N ILE A 3 -20.71 -19.89 -32.65
CA ILE A 3 -20.98 -18.86 -33.67
C ILE A 3 -19.76 -17.95 -33.77
N ASN A 4 -19.07 -18.05 -34.91
CA ASN A 4 -18.10 -17.11 -35.46
C ASN A 4 -18.80 -15.89 -36.08
N ARG A 5 -18.11 -14.74 -36.16
CA ARG A 5 -17.95 -13.85 -37.35
C ARG A 5 -17.35 -12.49 -36.91
N THR A 6 -16.08 -12.20 -37.19
CA THR A 6 -15.50 -11.51 -38.37
C THR A 6 -15.87 -10.03 -38.54
N GLY A 7 -14.83 -9.19 -38.71
CA GLY A 7 -14.82 -8.18 -39.78
C GLY A 7 -14.65 -6.72 -39.37
N LEU A 8 -13.42 -6.20 -39.53
CA LEU A 8 -13.14 -4.80 -39.89
C LEU A 8 -13.91 -4.39 -41.15
N PRO A 9 -14.11 -3.07 -41.38
CA PRO A 9 -13.51 -2.51 -42.59
C PRO A 9 -12.90 -1.10 -42.44
N HIS A 10 -11.84 -0.89 -43.22
CA HIS A 10 -11.35 0.40 -43.72
C HIS A 10 -12.23 0.92 -44.88
N ALA A 11 -12.39 2.24 -45.00
CA ALA A 11 -12.51 3.01 -46.27
C ALA A 11 -12.36 4.50 -45.93
N VAL A 12 -11.27 5.19 -46.29
CA VAL A 12 -10.88 5.76 -47.60
C VAL A 12 -11.54 7.11 -47.90
N ALA A 13 -10.65 8.06 -48.22
CA ALA A 13 -10.83 9.46 -48.56
C ALA A 13 -11.79 9.73 -49.72
N SER A 14 -12.35 10.95 -49.75
CA SER A 14 -12.79 11.57 -51.00
C SER A 14 -12.54 13.08 -50.99
N THR A 15 -11.87 13.50 -52.05
CA THR A 15 -11.42 14.83 -52.46
C THR A 15 -12.56 15.66 -53.05
N SER A 16 -12.48 16.99 -52.93
CA SER A 16 -13.04 17.93 -53.93
C SER A 16 -12.32 19.28 -53.87
N GLN A 17 -11.46 19.52 -54.87
CA GLN A 17 -11.26 20.84 -55.50
C GLN A 17 -12.58 21.17 -56.26
N THR A 18 -13.01 22.39 -56.56
CA THR A 18 -12.34 23.56 -57.16
C THR A 18 -13.38 24.70 -57.17
N GLN A 19 -12.96 25.97 -57.07
CA GLN A 19 -13.15 27.02 -58.10
C GLN A 19 -13.15 28.45 -57.50
N GLU A 20 -12.52 29.33 -58.26
CA GLU A 20 -12.01 30.65 -57.92
C GLU A 20 -13.07 31.76 -58.01
N THR A 21 -12.81 32.89 -57.35
CA THR A 21 -12.90 34.19 -58.03
C THR A 21 -12.03 35.24 -57.33
N SER A 22 -11.20 35.87 -58.16
CA SER A 22 -10.18 36.85 -57.88
C SER A 22 -10.73 38.20 -57.42
N GLN A 23 -10.02 38.86 -56.52
CA GLN A 23 -9.74 40.29 -56.66
C GLN A 23 -8.29 40.58 -56.23
N ALA A 24 -7.53 41.07 -57.20
CA ALA A 24 -6.15 41.48 -57.07
C ALA A 24 -6.07 42.91 -56.53
N SER A 25 -5.07 43.16 -55.68
CA SER A 25 -4.28 44.39 -55.74
C SER A 25 -2.83 44.02 -55.46
N ALA A 26 -2.03 44.16 -56.51
CA ALA A 26 -0.57 44.21 -56.46
C ALA A 26 -0.14 45.41 -55.59
N SER A 27 1.03 45.48 -54.96
CA SER A 27 2.34 45.19 -55.52
C SER A 27 3.42 45.15 -54.42
N GLN A 28 4.52 44.48 -54.76
CA GLN A 28 5.92 44.68 -54.32
C GLN A 28 6.40 43.99 -53.04
N GLY A 29 7.28 43.00 -53.26
CA GLY A 29 8.36 42.67 -52.33
C GLY A 29 8.67 41.19 -52.20
N VAL A 30 9.18 40.55 -53.25
CA VAL A 30 9.90 39.28 -53.14
C VAL A 30 11.20 39.54 -52.36
N LEU A 31 11.34 38.90 -51.20
CA LEU A 31 12.63 38.58 -50.59
C LEU A 31 12.53 37.17 -50.02
N ASP A 32 13.46 36.32 -50.45
CA ASP A 32 13.70 34.96 -49.97
C ASP A 32 13.75 34.88 -48.43
N PRO A 33 13.35 33.74 -47.83
CA PRO A 33 13.55 33.47 -46.42
C PRO A 33 15.05 33.20 -46.18
N GLY A 34 15.82 34.28 -46.08
CA GLY A 34 17.15 34.23 -45.51
C GLY A 34 17.04 33.72 -44.07
N THR A 35 17.65 32.57 -43.84
CA THR A 35 18.02 32.03 -42.53
C THR A 35 18.37 33.14 -41.54
N VAL A 36 17.46 33.45 -40.63
CA VAL A 36 17.78 34.19 -39.41
C VAL A 36 18.57 33.21 -38.54
N PRO A 37 19.89 33.45 -38.30
CA PRO A 37 20.62 32.63 -37.35
C PRO A 37 20.01 32.87 -35.95
N PRO A 38 20.05 31.88 -35.05
CA PRO A 38 19.62 32.13 -33.68
C PRO A 38 20.53 33.21 -33.08
N GLN A 39 19.96 34.36 -32.68
CA GLN A 39 20.65 35.47 -32.01
C GLN A 39 21.40 35.05 -30.72
N HIS A 40 21.26 33.80 -30.26
CA HIS A 40 22.03 33.21 -29.17
C HIS A 40 23.46 32.77 -29.54
N ALA A 41 23.77 32.57 -30.83
CA ALA A 41 25.12 32.17 -31.26
C ALA A 41 26.12 33.33 -31.23
N GLU A 42 25.68 34.56 -31.56
CA GLU A 42 26.57 35.73 -31.65
C GLU A 42 27.10 36.21 -30.29
N THR A 43 26.34 36.05 -29.20
CA THR A 43 26.76 36.51 -27.87
C THR A 43 27.94 35.72 -27.30
N PHE A 44 28.09 34.44 -27.69
CA PHE A 44 29.15 33.56 -27.20
C PHE A 44 30.39 33.53 -28.09
N ASP A 45 30.30 34.03 -29.33
CA ASP A 45 31.45 34.11 -30.23
C ASP A 45 32.48 35.17 -29.77
N GLY A 46 32.00 36.21 -29.07
CA GLY A 46 32.85 37.21 -28.42
C GLY A 46 33.73 36.67 -27.28
N LEU A 47 33.37 35.54 -26.65
CA LEU A 47 34.21 34.90 -25.63
C LEU A 47 35.43 34.22 -26.27
N SER A 48 35.30 33.72 -27.50
CA SER A 48 36.41 33.16 -28.26
C SER A 48 37.48 34.21 -28.59
N ALA A 49 37.07 35.49 -28.70
CA ALA A 49 37.95 36.63 -28.99
C ALA A 49 38.71 37.18 -27.76
N LEU A 50 38.41 36.69 -26.54
CA LEU A 50 39.14 37.09 -25.34
C LEU A 50 40.55 36.45 -25.28
N PRO A 51 41.53 37.13 -24.66
CA PRO A 51 42.85 36.56 -24.35
C PRO A 51 42.73 35.25 -23.56
N SER A 52 43.64 34.30 -23.83
CA SER A 52 43.61 32.93 -23.26
C SER A 52 43.50 32.88 -21.74
N ASP A 53 44.12 33.83 -21.05
CA ASP A 53 44.18 33.84 -19.58
C ASP A 53 42.83 34.25 -18.96
N LEU A 54 42.12 35.19 -19.61
CA LEU A 54 40.77 35.59 -19.20
C LEU A 54 39.75 34.50 -19.51
N ARG A 55 39.90 33.78 -20.63
CA ARG A 55 39.05 32.61 -20.93
C ARG A 55 39.23 31.51 -19.89
N ARG A 56 40.47 31.23 -19.47
CA ARG A 56 40.73 30.27 -18.37
C ARG A 56 40.13 30.70 -17.04
N ASP A 57 40.21 31.97 -16.66
CA ASP A 57 39.61 32.46 -15.40
C ASP A 57 38.08 32.33 -15.43
N VAL A 58 37.44 32.61 -16.57
CA VAL A 58 36.00 32.37 -16.76
C VAL A 58 35.64 30.89 -16.65
N VAL A 59 36.43 30.01 -17.28
CA VAL A 59 36.25 28.54 -17.18
C VAL A 59 36.43 28.05 -15.74
N GLN A 60 37.42 28.54 -14.99
CA GLN A 60 37.68 28.14 -13.60
C GLN A 60 36.55 28.53 -12.63
N ARG A 61 35.80 29.60 -12.95
CA ARG A 61 34.68 30.09 -12.13
C ARG A 61 33.34 29.49 -12.54
N CYS A 62 33.24 28.87 -13.71
CA CYS A 62 32.02 28.27 -14.22
C CYS A 62 31.75 26.91 -13.56
N GLY A 63 30.47 26.66 -13.24
CA GLY A 63 30.00 25.32 -12.89
C GLY A 63 29.99 24.37 -14.10
N PRO A 64 30.09 23.04 -13.90
CA PRO A 64 30.07 22.02 -14.94
C PRO A 64 29.00 22.21 -16.02
N ARG A 65 27.79 22.62 -15.68
CA ARG A 65 26.72 22.89 -16.67
C ARG A 65 27.03 24.07 -17.57
N SER A 66 27.57 25.16 -17.01
CA SER A 66 28.02 26.31 -17.80
C SER A 66 29.17 25.90 -18.72
N LEU A 67 30.06 25.03 -18.25
CA LEU A 67 31.17 24.49 -19.05
C LEU A 67 30.69 23.60 -20.20
N VAL A 68 29.74 22.69 -19.97
CA VAL A 68 29.14 21.84 -21.02
C VAL A 68 28.46 22.71 -22.08
N ARG A 69 27.69 23.73 -21.66
CA ARG A 69 27.05 24.68 -22.58
C ARG A 69 28.09 25.49 -23.37
N LEU A 70 29.13 26.02 -22.71
CA LEU A 70 30.22 26.75 -23.35
C LEU A 70 30.94 25.90 -24.42
N GLY A 71 31.24 24.64 -24.11
CA GLY A 71 31.88 23.70 -25.04
C GLY A 71 30.98 23.32 -26.22
N SER A 72 29.66 23.29 -26.06
CA SER A 72 28.71 23.00 -27.14
C SER A 72 28.56 24.14 -28.16
N VAL A 73 28.82 25.39 -27.75
CA VAL A 73 28.55 26.59 -28.57
C VAL A 73 29.81 27.10 -29.28
N SER A 74 31.01 26.85 -28.76
CA SER A 74 32.26 27.28 -29.40
C SER A 74 33.29 26.15 -29.43
N ARG A 75 33.86 25.90 -30.62
CA ARG A 75 34.91 24.89 -30.82
C ARG A 75 36.18 25.24 -30.04
N GLN A 76 36.47 26.52 -29.86
CA GLN A 76 37.61 27.01 -29.07
C GLN A 76 37.36 26.88 -27.57
N MET A 77 36.14 27.20 -27.11
CA MET A 77 35.74 26.95 -25.72
C MET A 77 35.65 25.46 -25.42
N ALA A 78 35.32 24.60 -26.40
CA ALA A 78 35.34 23.15 -26.24
C ALA A 78 36.74 22.64 -25.87
N GLU A 79 37.80 23.23 -26.42
CA GLU A 79 39.18 22.89 -26.06
C GLU A 79 39.54 23.38 -24.66
N ASP A 80 39.12 24.61 -24.32
CA ASP A 80 39.33 25.21 -22.99
C ASP A 80 38.43 24.56 -21.89
N THR A 81 37.36 23.85 -22.27
CA THR A 81 36.42 23.12 -21.39
C THR A 81 36.65 21.61 -21.36
N ARG A 82 37.70 21.08 -22.03
CA ARG A 82 38.04 19.63 -22.05
C ARG A 82 38.19 19.00 -20.65
N ASP A 83 38.26 19.82 -19.61
CA ASP A 83 38.43 19.41 -18.22
C ASP A 83 37.13 19.37 -17.37
N VAL A 84 35.91 19.34 -17.94
CA VAL A 84 34.70 19.11 -17.10
C VAL A 84 34.81 17.80 -16.31
N ARG A 85 35.30 16.73 -16.94
CA ARG A 85 35.57 15.46 -16.26
C ARG A 85 36.66 15.60 -15.21
N ALA A 86 37.79 16.21 -15.57
CA ALA A 86 38.89 16.44 -14.63
C ALA A 86 38.47 17.31 -13.43
N PHE A 87 37.59 18.29 -13.64
CA PHE A 87 36.98 19.12 -12.60
C PHE A 87 36.10 18.31 -11.66
N LEU A 88 35.26 17.42 -12.19
CA LEU A 88 34.42 16.52 -11.38
C LEU A 88 35.27 15.51 -10.60
N THR A 89 36.30 14.93 -11.23
CA THR A 89 37.26 14.02 -10.58
C THR A 89 38.05 14.74 -9.47
N ALA A 90 38.39 16.01 -9.66
CA ALA A 90 39.07 16.82 -8.64
C ALA A 90 38.15 17.25 -7.48
N ARG A 91 36.83 17.05 -7.60
CA ARG A 91 35.82 17.42 -6.59
C ARG A 91 34.89 16.24 -6.27
N PRO A 92 35.34 15.20 -5.57
CA PRO A 92 34.56 13.97 -5.32
C PRO A 92 33.31 14.15 -4.43
N ARG A 93 33.07 15.34 -3.87
CA ARG A 93 31.83 15.66 -3.13
C ARG A 93 30.87 16.56 -3.91
N TYR A 94 31.18 16.84 -5.17
CA TYR A 94 30.33 17.63 -6.01
C TYR A 94 29.10 16.80 -6.41
N ASP A 95 27.89 17.29 -6.10
CA ASP A 95 26.64 16.66 -6.54
C ASP A 95 26.19 17.32 -7.85
N PRO A 96 26.32 16.65 -9.01
CA PRO A 96 25.92 17.20 -10.31
C PRO A 96 24.46 17.61 -10.39
N SER A 97 23.63 17.11 -9.49
CA SER A 97 22.20 17.35 -9.54
C SER A 97 21.73 18.72 -9.11
N LEU A 98 22.58 19.45 -8.41
CA LEU A 98 22.31 20.84 -8.06
C LEU A 98 22.30 21.74 -9.29
N GLU A 99 22.81 21.27 -10.45
CA GLU A 99 22.92 22.09 -11.65
C GLU A 99 21.73 22.04 -12.59
N PHE A 100 20.78 21.12 -12.41
CA PHE A 100 19.64 20.96 -13.31
C PHE A 100 18.57 22.04 -13.14
N GLY A 101 18.96 23.31 -13.36
CA GLY A 101 18.16 24.51 -13.54
C GLY A 101 17.14 24.85 -12.46
N ALA A 102 16.49 25.99 -12.63
CA ALA A 102 15.17 26.22 -12.03
C ALA A 102 14.13 25.75 -13.06
N VAL A 103 13.25 24.83 -12.65
CA VAL A 103 12.22 24.25 -13.51
C VAL A 103 10.91 24.96 -13.21
N HIS A 104 10.38 25.67 -14.20
CA HIS A 104 9.23 26.57 -14.05
C HIS A 104 8.04 26.16 -14.92
N ASP A 105 8.29 25.33 -15.94
CA ASP A 105 7.30 24.83 -16.87
C ASP A 105 7.65 23.41 -17.35
N ALA A 106 6.77 22.80 -18.15
CA ALA A 106 7.00 21.46 -18.71
C ALA A 106 8.16 21.41 -19.72
N GLU A 107 8.43 22.50 -20.44
CA GLU A 107 9.50 22.53 -21.44
C GLU A 107 10.88 22.59 -20.79
N SER A 108 11.06 23.47 -19.81
CA SER A 108 12.26 23.51 -18.95
C SER A 108 12.47 22.20 -18.19
N MET A 109 11.39 21.49 -17.83
CA MET A 109 11.50 20.12 -17.29
C MET A 109 12.11 19.16 -18.32
N ARG A 110 11.64 19.16 -19.57
CA ARG A 110 12.21 18.30 -20.63
C ARG A 110 13.66 18.61 -20.92
N VAL A 111 14.01 19.89 -21.00
CA VAL A 111 15.40 20.33 -21.19
C VAL A 111 16.26 19.85 -20.03
N ALA A 112 15.79 19.98 -18.79
CA ALA A 112 16.51 19.48 -17.62
C ALA A 112 16.68 17.95 -17.64
N LEU A 113 15.67 17.20 -18.07
CA LEU A 113 15.76 15.74 -18.23
C LEU A 113 16.79 15.35 -19.31
N ASP A 114 16.83 16.09 -20.42
CA ASP A 114 17.82 15.87 -21.47
C ASP A 114 19.25 16.21 -21.00
N GLU A 115 19.40 17.30 -20.24
CA GLU A 115 20.66 17.68 -19.60
C GLU A 115 21.15 16.60 -18.62
N VAL A 116 20.26 16.03 -17.80
CA VAL A 116 20.59 14.90 -16.91
C VAL A 116 21.12 13.70 -17.71
N THR A 117 20.50 13.40 -18.84
CA THR A 117 20.82 12.25 -19.70
C THR A 117 22.23 12.37 -20.29
N HIS A 118 22.58 13.58 -20.74
CA HIS A 118 23.83 13.86 -21.45
C HIS A 118 24.94 14.42 -20.54
N PHE A 119 24.69 14.56 -19.24
CA PHE A 119 25.69 15.06 -18.29
C PHE A 119 26.92 14.12 -18.24
N PRO A 120 28.15 14.67 -18.29
CA PRO A 120 29.38 13.89 -18.30
C PRO A 120 29.75 13.42 -16.88
N TYR A 121 29.02 12.45 -16.34
CA TYR A 121 29.33 11.84 -15.04
C TYR A 121 30.74 11.21 -15.03
N PRO A 122 31.43 11.18 -13.87
CA PRO A 122 32.69 10.47 -13.69
C PRO A 122 32.58 8.97 -14.01
N ASP A 123 33.65 8.37 -14.52
CA ASP A 123 33.66 6.96 -14.96
C ASP A 123 33.63 5.95 -13.80
N ASP A 124 33.90 6.40 -12.57
CA ASP A 124 33.84 5.60 -11.33
C ASP A 124 32.42 5.50 -10.73
N GLU A 125 31.45 6.26 -11.25
CA GLU A 125 30.05 6.20 -10.82
C GLU A 125 29.19 5.42 -11.84
N ASP A 126 28.18 4.68 -11.36
CA ASP A 126 27.17 4.13 -12.26
C ASP A 126 26.35 5.30 -12.87
N ARG A 127 26.71 5.65 -14.10
CA ARG A 127 26.07 6.70 -14.89
C ARG A 127 24.55 6.58 -14.91
N SER A 128 24.02 5.37 -15.05
CA SER A 128 22.57 5.16 -15.14
C SER A 128 21.89 5.37 -13.80
N GLU A 129 22.53 4.99 -12.69
CA GLU A 129 22.05 5.32 -11.36
C GLU A 129 21.99 6.83 -11.14
N GLN A 130 23.03 7.57 -11.54
CA GLN A 130 23.04 9.02 -11.41
C GLN A 130 21.96 9.70 -12.25
N ILE A 131 21.73 9.21 -13.46
CA ILE A 131 20.65 9.67 -14.34
C ILE A 131 19.28 9.45 -13.65
N LEU A 132 19.01 8.24 -13.13
CA LEU A 132 17.75 7.95 -12.43
C LEU A 132 17.59 8.82 -11.17
N ARG A 133 18.65 9.00 -10.38
CA ARG A 133 18.64 9.92 -9.22
C ARG A 133 18.36 11.37 -9.64
N GLY A 134 18.89 11.80 -10.78
CA GLY A 134 18.59 13.09 -11.40
C GLY A 134 17.12 13.25 -11.75
N TYR A 135 16.55 12.26 -12.44
CA TYR A 135 15.11 12.21 -12.76
C TYR A 135 14.23 12.28 -11.52
N GLY A 136 14.58 11.55 -10.46
CA GLY A 136 13.80 11.59 -9.22
C GLY A 136 13.80 12.94 -8.54
N ARG A 137 14.92 13.66 -8.57
CA ARG A 137 14.99 15.03 -8.08
C ARG A 137 14.12 15.97 -8.92
N LEU A 138 14.15 15.83 -10.24
CA LEU A 138 13.27 16.58 -11.13
C LEU A 138 11.78 16.25 -10.88
N ALA A 139 11.43 14.99 -10.63
CA ALA A 139 10.07 14.58 -10.26
C ALA A 139 9.55 15.32 -9.01
N THR A 140 10.42 15.61 -8.03
CA THR A 140 10.02 16.37 -6.83
C THR A 140 9.54 17.78 -7.13
N ARG A 141 9.89 18.35 -8.28
CA ARG A 141 9.53 19.71 -8.69
C ARG A 141 8.17 19.82 -9.39
N ILE A 142 7.61 18.69 -9.85
CA ILE A 142 6.29 18.65 -10.53
C ILE A 142 5.19 19.43 -9.78
N PRO A 143 5.04 19.32 -8.44
CA PRO A 143 4.00 20.06 -7.71
C PRO A 143 4.14 21.59 -7.79
N SER A 144 5.34 22.10 -8.08
CA SER A 144 5.64 23.53 -8.17
C SER A 144 5.28 24.13 -9.53
N LEU A 145 5.03 23.28 -10.53
CA LEU A 145 4.66 23.71 -11.88
C LEU A 145 3.21 24.20 -11.94
N PRO A 146 2.86 25.03 -12.95
CA PRO A 146 1.47 25.36 -13.27
C PRO A 146 0.63 24.10 -13.44
N GLN A 147 -0.58 24.07 -12.84
CA GLN A 147 -1.41 22.87 -12.76
C GLN A 147 -1.63 22.20 -14.13
N ALA A 148 -1.88 22.98 -15.19
CA ALA A 148 -2.09 22.48 -16.54
C ALA A 148 -0.90 21.73 -17.14
N GLN A 149 0.32 22.01 -16.69
CA GLN A 149 1.57 21.45 -17.22
C GLN A 149 2.10 20.26 -16.39
N ARG A 150 1.53 20.00 -15.21
CA ARG A 150 2.04 18.98 -14.29
C ARG A 150 1.99 17.58 -14.88
N PHE A 151 0.93 17.26 -15.61
CA PHE A 151 0.79 15.94 -16.26
C PHE A 151 1.78 15.76 -17.40
N GLU A 152 1.99 16.80 -18.20
CA GLU A 152 2.99 16.77 -19.27
C GLU A 152 4.41 16.55 -18.71
N ALA A 153 4.77 17.28 -17.64
CA ALA A 153 6.03 17.09 -16.94
C ALA A 153 6.15 15.69 -16.30
N PHE A 154 5.07 15.18 -15.71
CA PHE A 154 5.01 13.83 -15.15
C PHE A 154 5.29 12.77 -16.20
N THR A 155 4.60 12.84 -17.34
CA THR A 155 4.78 11.89 -18.45
C THR A 155 6.16 11.99 -19.06
N ALA A 156 6.75 13.19 -19.13
CA ALA A 156 8.13 13.36 -19.57
C ALA A 156 9.12 12.62 -18.66
N VAL A 157 9.01 12.78 -17.33
CA VAL A 157 9.87 12.06 -16.37
C VAL A 157 9.67 10.55 -16.47
N LEU A 158 8.41 10.09 -16.54
CA LEU A 158 8.08 8.68 -16.68
C LEU A 158 8.71 8.07 -17.95
N ASN A 159 8.52 8.73 -19.10
CA ASN A 159 9.11 8.29 -20.37
C ASN A 159 10.64 8.22 -20.30
N HIS A 160 11.29 9.21 -19.69
CA HIS A 160 12.74 9.18 -19.50
C HIS A 160 13.20 8.04 -18.60
N ALA A 161 12.49 7.76 -17.50
CA ALA A 161 12.80 6.63 -16.62
C ALA A 161 12.65 5.27 -17.34
N THR A 162 11.59 5.10 -18.14
CA THR A 162 11.34 3.84 -18.87
C THR A 162 12.39 3.50 -19.93
N ARG A 163 13.19 4.46 -20.40
CA ARG A 163 14.30 4.18 -21.32
C ARG A 163 15.45 3.41 -20.67
N TYR A 164 15.49 3.38 -19.34
CA TYR A 164 16.48 2.67 -18.55
C TYR A 164 15.92 1.39 -17.92
N ASP A 165 14.79 0.89 -18.44
CA ASP A 165 14.13 -0.38 -18.04
C ASP A 165 15.05 -1.58 -18.34
N ASP A 166 15.88 -1.94 -17.35
CA ASP A 166 16.83 -3.05 -17.37
C ASP A 166 16.65 -3.90 -16.08
N GLU A 167 16.65 -5.22 -16.21
CA GLU A 167 16.34 -6.15 -15.10
C GLU A 167 17.34 -6.02 -13.95
N ASP A 168 18.62 -5.80 -14.27
CA ASP A 168 19.71 -5.60 -13.31
C ASP A 168 19.55 -4.34 -12.44
N ARG A 169 18.65 -3.43 -12.85
CA ARG A 169 18.42 -2.11 -12.23
C ARG A 169 16.98 -1.87 -11.78
N SER A 170 16.22 -2.96 -11.71
CA SER A 170 14.83 -2.98 -11.27
C SER A 170 14.61 -2.21 -9.96
N GLU A 171 15.53 -2.30 -8.99
CA GLU A 171 15.38 -1.61 -7.70
C GLU A 171 15.46 -0.08 -7.82
N GLN A 172 16.42 0.46 -8.58
CA GLN A 172 16.57 1.90 -8.80
C GLN A 172 15.36 2.47 -9.54
N ILE A 173 14.88 1.77 -10.57
CA ILE A 173 13.73 2.19 -11.36
C ILE A 173 12.45 2.18 -10.52
N LEU A 174 12.26 1.15 -9.68
CA LEU A 174 11.14 1.09 -8.76
C LEU A 174 11.15 2.24 -7.74
N ARG A 175 12.32 2.71 -7.28
CA ARG A 175 12.40 3.91 -6.44
C ARG A 175 11.88 5.14 -7.17
N GLU A 176 12.18 5.27 -8.46
CA GLU A 176 11.69 6.38 -9.28
C GLU A 176 10.18 6.29 -9.54
N TYR A 177 9.64 5.10 -9.82
CA TYR A 177 8.20 4.90 -9.90
C TYR A 177 7.50 5.19 -8.57
N GLY A 178 8.11 4.85 -7.43
CA GLY A 178 7.61 5.23 -6.11
C GLY A 178 7.56 6.76 -5.90
N ARG A 179 8.58 7.49 -6.37
CA ARG A 179 8.60 8.97 -6.33
C ARG A 179 7.52 9.56 -7.22
N LEU A 180 7.35 9.03 -8.44
CA LEU A 180 6.29 9.44 -9.37
C LEU A 180 4.90 9.14 -8.82
N ALA A 181 4.66 7.95 -8.27
CA ALA A 181 3.40 7.59 -7.61
C ALA A 181 3.02 8.65 -6.56
N ALA A 182 3.98 9.05 -5.73
CA ALA A 182 3.77 10.08 -4.71
C ALA A 182 3.48 11.49 -5.28
N ARG A 183 3.58 11.73 -6.60
CA ARG A 183 3.22 12.99 -7.27
C ARG A 183 1.82 12.96 -7.89
N ILE A 184 1.17 11.80 -8.03
CA ILE A 184 -0.17 11.67 -8.61
C ILE A 184 -1.19 12.63 -7.96
N PRO A 185 -1.24 12.82 -6.63
CA PRO A 185 -2.19 13.74 -6.01
C PRO A 185 -2.05 15.21 -6.47
N SER A 186 -0.86 15.61 -6.93
CA SER A 186 -0.59 16.98 -7.39
C SER A 186 -1.08 17.26 -8.82
N LEU A 187 -1.45 16.22 -9.57
CA LEU A 187 -1.89 16.33 -10.96
C LEU A 187 -3.35 16.83 -11.05
N PRO A 188 -3.76 17.39 -12.20
CA PRO A 188 -5.16 17.69 -12.49
C PRO A 188 -6.03 16.44 -12.34
N GLN A 189 -7.21 16.59 -11.73
CA GLN A 189 -8.08 15.47 -11.36
C GLN A 189 -8.40 14.54 -12.55
N ALA A 190 -8.68 15.10 -13.72
CA ALA A 190 -9.00 14.35 -14.94
C ALA A 190 -7.85 13.42 -15.40
N GLN A 191 -6.60 13.72 -15.04
CA GLN A 191 -5.40 13.00 -15.51
C GLN A 191 -4.82 12.07 -14.43
N ARG A 192 -5.33 12.09 -13.20
CA ARG A 192 -4.79 11.28 -12.10
C ARG A 192 -4.93 9.78 -12.36
N PHE A 193 -6.05 9.35 -12.95
CA PHE A 193 -6.28 7.95 -13.27
C PHE A 193 -5.35 7.43 -14.37
N GLU A 194 -5.06 8.26 -15.38
CA GLU A 194 -4.11 7.94 -16.44
C GLU A 194 -2.69 7.80 -15.88
N ALA A 195 -2.26 8.75 -15.05
CA ALA A 195 -0.97 8.69 -14.37
C ALA A 195 -0.84 7.47 -13.43
N PHE A 196 -1.90 7.16 -12.69
CA PHE A 196 -1.98 5.96 -11.84
C PHE A 196 -1.79 4.69 -12.66
N THR A 197 -2.54 4.55 -13.75
CA THR A 197 -2.50 3.35 -14.61
C THR A 197 -1.14 3.21 -15.28
N ALA A 198 -0.52 4.32 -15.70
CA ALA A 198 0.81 4.30 -16.28
C ALA A 198 1.86 3.77 -15.29
N VAL A 199 1.89 4.30 -14.05
CA VAL A 199 2.84 3.82 -13.02
C VAL A 199 2.54 2.37 -12.64
N LEU A 200 1.27 2.00 -12.51
CA LEU A 200 0.85 0.62 -12.25
C LEU A 200 1.40 -0.33 -13.32
N ASN A 201 1.16 -0.04 -14.60
CA ASN A 201 1.60 -0.87 -15.73
C ASN A 201 3.12 -1.07 -15.80
N HIS A 202 3.89 -0.09 -15.35
CA HIS A 202 5.35 -0.21 -15.29
C HIS A 202 5.82 -0.96 -14.03
N ALA A 203 5.22 -0.67 -12.88
CA ALA A 203 5.59 -1.32 -11.61
C ALA A 203 5.24 -2.83 -11.60
N THR A 204 4.16 -3.24 -12.27
CA THR A 204 3.71 -4.65 -12.31
C THR A 204 4.60 -5.56 -13.16
N ARG A 205 5.54 -5.01 -13.93
CA ARG A 205 6.57 -5.78 -14.64
C ARG A 205 7.60 -6.38 -13.70
N TYR A 206 7.74 -5.81 -12.50
CA TYR A 206 8.72 -6.23 -11.52
C TYR A 206 8.08 -6.98 -10.36
N SER A 207 8.92 -7.72 -9.63
CA SER A 207 8.53 -8.47 -8.44
C SER A 207 9.44 -8.14 -7.26
N GLY A 208 9.05 -8.55 -6.05
CA GLY A 208 9.83 -8.35 -4.82
C GLY A 208 9.36 -7.18 -3.95
N ASP A 209 10.12 -6.92 -2.88
CA ASP A 209 9.71 -6.00 -1.81
C ASP A 209 9.56 -4.55 -2.30
N MET A 210 10.43 -4.09 -3.20
CA MET A 210 10.35 -2.73 -3.74
C MET A 210 9.15 -2.55 -4.67
N ALA A 211 8.82 -3.55 -5.50
CA ALA A 211 7.61 -3.53 -6.31
C ALA A 211 6.37 -3.47 -5.42
N PHE A 212 6.33 -4.28 -4.36
CA PHE A 212 5.27 -4.23 -3.36
C PHE A 212 5.12 -2.84 -2.72
N ARG A 213 6.22 -2.16 -2.36
CA ARG A 213 6.17 -0.80 -1.78
C ARG A 213 5.58 0.23 -2.75
N VAL A 214 5.91 0.15 -4.05
CA VAL A 214 5.33 1.03 -5.07
C VAL A 214 3.83 0.79 -5.21
N LEU A 215 3.41 -0.48 -5.28
CA LEU A 215 1.99 -0.83 -5.37
C LEU A 215 1.21 -0.44 -4.10
N ALA A 216 1.78 -0.68 -2.92
CA ALA A 216 1.17 -0.25 -1.65
C ALA A 216 1.00 1.28 -1.61
N ARG A 217 1.99 2.02 -2.11
CA ARG A 217 1.89 3.48 -2.23
C ARG A 217 0.76 3.91 -3.17
N LEU A 218 0.66 3.28 -4.34
CA LEU A 218 -0.45 3.54 -5.27
C LEU A 218 -1.80 3.27 -4.60
N THR A 219 -1.90 2.24 -3.76
CA THR A 219 -3.14 1.99 -3.02
C THR A 219 -3.48 3.08 -2.00
N ASP A 220 -2.50 3.68 -1.32
CA ASP A 220 -2.74 4.82 -0.42
C ASP A 220 -3.32 6.03 -1.17
N ASP A 221 -2.90 6.21 -2.42
CA ASP A 221 -3.29 7.33 -3.28
C ASP A 221 -4.63 7.09 -4.02
N LEU A 222 -5.32 5.94 -3.86
CA LEU A 222 -6.63 5.66 -4.50
C LEU A 222 -7.67 6.77 -4.24
N GLY A 223 -7.68 7.34 -3.04
CA GLY A 223 -8.61 8.38 -2.61
C GLY A 223 -8.42 9.71 -3.34
N CYS A 224 -7.28 9.92 -4.01
CA CYS A 224 -7.06 11.12 -4.82
C CYS A 224 -7.63 10.99 -6.24
N LEU A 225 -8.05 9.80 -6.66
CA LEU A 225 -8.65 9.56 -7.97
C LEU A 225 -10.13 10.04 -8.02
N PRO A 226 -10.65 10.32 -9.23
CA PRO A 226 -12.08 10.51 -9.46
C PRO A 226 -12.89 9.33 -8.88
N GLU A 227 -13.98 9.64 -8.18
CA GLU A 227 -14.75 8.67 -7.39
C GLU A 227 -15.27 7.49 -8.23
N ASP A 228 -15.74 7.78 -9.44
CA ASP A 228 -16.20 6.85 -10.46
C ASP A 228 -15.12 5.86 -10.93
N LEU A 229 -13.84 6.21 -10.79
CA LEU A 229 -12.72 5.40 -11.24
C LEU A 229 -12.00 4.65 -10.11
N ARG A 230 -12.32 4.93 -8.84
CA ARG A 230 -11.63 4.31 -7.69
C ARG A 230 -11.82 2.80 -7.63
N ALA A 231 -13.04 2.33 -7.87
CA ALA A 231 -13.34 0.89 -7.89
C ALA A 231 -12.53 0.19 -9.00
N LEU A 232 -12.52 0.75 -10.21
CA LEU A 232 -11.74 0.23 -11.33
C LEU A 232 -10.24 0.17 -11.01
N ALA A 233 -9.69 1.24 -10.43
CA ALA A 233 -8.28 1.29 -10.01
C ALA A 233 -7.95 0.24 -8.93
N PHE A 234 -8.85 0.04 -7.97
CA PHE A 234 -8.70 -0.97 -6.93
C PHE A 234 -8.68 -2.39 -7.51
N HIS A 235 -9.62 -2.72 -8.40
CA HIS A 235 -9.66 -4.02 -9.07
C HIS A 235 -8.41 -4.27 -9.93
N ALA A 236 -7.86 -3.23 -10.56
CA ALA A 236 -6.64 -3.35 -11.35
C ALA A 236 -5.38 -3.63 -10.51
N ILE A 237 -5.24 -2.98 -9.34
CA ILE A 237 -4.01 -3.10 -8.52
C ILE A 237 -4.00 -4.32 -7.60
N LEU A 238 -5.17 -4.77 -7.14
CA LEU A 238 -5.29 -5.79 -6.11
C LEU A 238 -4.58 -7.13 -6.46
N PRO A 239 -4.71 -7.70 -7.67
CA PRO A 239 -4.04 -8.96 -8.01
C PRO A 239 -2.51 -8.83 -7.96
N SER A 240 -1.97 -7.74 -8.51
CA SER A 240 -0.52 -7.50 -8.55
C SER A 240 0.05 -7.21 -7.15
N LEU A 241 -0.69 -6.50 -6.31
CA LEU A 241 -0.28 -6.23 -4.92
C LEU A 241 -0.12 -7.53 -4.11
N ILE A 242 -1.03 -8.49 -4.30
CA ILE A 242 -0.98 -9.79 -3.63
C ILE A 242 0.14 -10.66 -4.19
N ALA A 243 0.27 -10.71 -5.51
CA ALA A 243 1.33 -11.48 -6.17
C ALA A 243 2.73 -11.03 -5.71
N THR A 244 2.99 -9.71 -5.75
CA THR A 244 4.27 -9.13 -5.33
C THR A 244 4.55 -9.34 -3.85
N ARG A 245 3.54 -9.21 -2.97
CA ARG A 245 3.70 -9.50 -1.53
C ARG A 245 4.09 -10.95 -1.28
N ARG A 246 3.42 -11.89 -1.97
CA ARG A 246 3.70 -13.32 -1.84
C ARG A 246 5.13 -13.65 -2.26
N GLN A 247 5.56 -13.11 -3.39
CA GLN A 247 6.93 -13.28 -3.89
C GLN A 247 7.97 -12.68 -2.93
N ALA A 248 7.71 -11.48 -2.39
CA ALA A 248 8.60 -10.84 -1.41
C ALA A 248 8.78 -11.70 -0.14
N LEU A 249 7.69 -12.30 0.35
CA LEU A 249 7.73 -13.17 1.52
C LEU A 249 8.40 -14.52 1.24
N GLN A 250 8.22 -15.09 0.05
CA GLN A 250 8.93 -16.29 -0.39
C GLN A 250 10.44 -16.05 -0.49
N ALA A 251 10.86 -14.91 -1.05
CA ALA A 251 12.26 -14.53 -1.12
C ALA A 251 12.88 -14.36 0.28
N ALA A 252 12.18 -13.69 1.21
CA ALA A 252 12.63 -13.54 2.58
C ALA A 252 12.74 -14.88 3.33
N ALA A 253 11.79 -15.79 3.12
CA ALA A 253 11.84 -17.13 3.70
C ALA A 253 12.99 -17.97 3.14
N GLY A 254 13.27 -17.87 1.83
CA GLY A 254 14.40 -18.55 1.18
C GLY A 254 15.75 -18.05 1.70
N ALA A 255 15.91 -16.74 1.88
CA ALA A 255 17.13 -16.15 2.45
C ALA A 255 17.39 -16.60 3.89
N ALA A 256 16.34 -16.73 4.71
CA ALA A 256 16.46 -17.21 6.09
C ALA A 256 16.88 -18.69 6.18
N HIS A 257 16.47 -19.54 5.23
CA HIS A 257 16.88 -20.95 5.18
C HIS A 257 18.28 -21.14 4.55
N GLY A 258 18.66 -20.30 3.58
CA GLY A 258 20.01 -20.30 3.00
C GLY A 258 21.11 -19.89 4.00
N GLY A 259 20.81 -18.95 4.90
CA GLY A 259 21.73 -18.55 5.98
C GLY A 259 22.02 -19.65 7.00
N HIS A 260 21.14 -20.65 7.14
CA HIS A 260 21.34 -21.77 8.06
C HIS A 260 22.15 -22.93 7.45
N MET A 261 22.25 -23.02 6.11
CA MET A 261 23.12 -23.98 5.41
C MET A 261 24.53 -23.42 5.15
N GLY A 262 24.69 -22.09 5.03
CA GLY A 262 26.01 -21.45 4.90
C GLY A 262 26.85 -21.49 6.18
N ALA A 263 26.22 -21.46 7.35
CA ALA A 263 26.91 -21.49 8.64
C ALA A 263 27.44 -22.87 9.06
N ILE A 264 27.05 -23.96 8.38
CA ILE A 264 27.56 -25.31 8.63
C ILE A 264 28.80 -25.60 7.77
N ALA A 265 29.02 -24.85 6.68
CA ALA A 265 30.16 -25.07 5.78
C ALA A 265 31.44 -24.28 6.15
N GLU A 266 31.35 -23.28 7.04
CA GLU A 266 32.50 -22.47 7.50
C GLU A 266 32.96 -22.79 8.94
N ALA A 267 32.44 -23.85 9.56
CA ALA A 267 32.82 -24.27 10.92
C ALA A 267 33.75 -25.51 10.96
N ASP A 268 34.40 -25.86 9.84
CA ASP A 268 35.34 -27.00 9.76
C ASP A 268 36.78 -26.59 9.43
N ALA A 269 37.18 -25.38 9.84
CA ALA A 269 38.56 -24.92 9.73
C ALA A 269 39.01 -24.04 10.92
N ALA A 270 38.96 -24.57 12.14
CA ALA A 270 39.92 -24.26 13.21
C ALA A 270 39.64 -25.12 14.45
N GLY A 271 40.51 -26.10 14.69
CA GLY A 271 40.56 -26.81 15.96
C GLY A 271 41.27 -26.02 17.06
N VAL A 272 41.12 -26.55 18.28
CA VAL A 272 41.89 -26.34 19.52
C VAL A 272 41.28 -25.41 20.58
N GLN A 273 40.42 -26.03 21.41
CA GLN A 273 40.60 -26.28 22.85
C GLN A 273 40.63 -25.10 23.86
N GLY A 274 39.69 -25.13 24.80
CA GLY A 274 39.72 -24.36 26.05
C GLY A 274 38.43 -24.51 26.88
N ASP A 275 38.46 -25.42 27.85
CA ASP A 275 37.41 -25.63 28.87
C ASP A 275 37.12 -24.37 29.69
N GLY A 276 35.85 -24.15 30.00
CA GLY A 276 35.41 -23.14 30.97
C GLY A 276 33.90 -22.90 30.93
N GLU A 277 33.14 -23.65 31.72
CA GLU A 277 31.75 -23.30 32.08
C GLU A 277 31.67 -21.87 32.66
N PRO A 278 30.59 -21.12 32.38
CA PRO A 278 29.56 -21.05 33.41
C PRO A 278 28.10 -20.98 32.91
N ALA A 279 27.24 -21.61 33.71
CA ALA A 279 25.90 -21.20 34.13
C ALA A 279 24.96 -20.48 33.13
N ALA A 280 23.88 -21.20 32.84
CA ALA A 280 22.69 -20.81 32.09
C ALA A 280 21.96 -19.58 32.65
N GLN A 281 21.55 -18.67 31.75
CA GLN A 281 20.34 -17.83 31.85
C GLN A 281 19.99 -17.25 30.47
N GLY A 282 19.47 -18.13 29.59
CA GLY A 282 18.85 -17.74 28.34
C GLY A 282 17.35 -17.48 28.55
N ALA A 283 16.96 -16.20 28.64
CA ALA A 283 15.56 -15.81 28.54
C ALA A 283 15.18 -15.70 27.05
N VAL A 284 14.89 -16.85 26.44
CA VAL A 284 14.23 -16.92 25.13
C VAL A 284 12.73 -16.91 25.35
N ALA A 285 12.09 -15.82 24.93
CA ALA A 285 10.63 -15.72 24.86
C ALA A 285 10.07 -16.81 23.93
N PRO A 286 8.95 -17.47 24.27
CA PRO A 286 8.48 -18.61 23.52
C PRO A 286 7.92 -18.16 22.17
N ALA A 287 8.52 -18.72 21.13
CA ALA A 287 7.98 -18.81 19.80
C ALA A 287 6.64 -19.56 19.79
N GLN A 288 5.89 -19.24 18.75
CA GLN A 288 4.55 -19.70 18.38
C GLN A 288 4.33 -21.22 18.45
N GLY A 289 3.08 -21.61 18.64
CA GLY A 289 2.53 -22.88 18.15
C GLY A 289 1.03 -22.67 17.89
N GLY A 290 0.43 -23.09 16.77
CA GLY A 290 0.93 -23.84 15.63
C GLY A 290 -0.27 -24.52 14.97
N ALA A 291 -0.48 -24.31 13.67
CA ALA A 291 -1.24 -25.21 12.80
C ALA A 291 -0.83 -24.97 11.34
N ALA A 292 -0.10 -25.94 10.79
CA ALA A 292 0.13 -26.26 9.37
C ALA A 292 0.64 -25.17 8.41
N GLY A 293 1.84 -25.44 7.87
CA GLY A 293 2.53 -24.72 6.79
C GLY A 293 1.67 -23.94 5.81
N GLY A 294 1.74 -22.63 5.91
CA GLY A 294 1.38 -21.68 4.86
C GLY A 294 2.41 -20.58 4.90
N ILE A 295 3.31 -20.53 3.92
CA ILE A 295 4.18 -19.38 3.68
C ILE A 295 3.23 -18.20 3.43
N GLY A 296 3.03 -17.37 4.46
CA GLY A 296 1.87 -16.48 4.58
C GLY A 296 1.92 -15.33 3.59
N GLY A 297 1.41 -15.53 2.37
CA GLY A 297 1.26 -14.51 1.33
C GLY A 297 0.13 -13.50 1.53
N ALA A 298 -0.39 -13.36 2.75
CA ALA A 298 -1.53 -12.48 3.05
C ALA A 298 -1.12 -11.00 3.08
N LEU A 299 -1.93 -10.15 2.43
CA LEU A 299 -1.81 -8.69 2.63
C LEU A 299 -2.26 -8.32 4.03
N PRO A 300 -1.62 -7.32 4.67
CA PRO A 300 -2.03 -6.90 5.99
C PRO A 300 -3.44 -6.27 5.91
N PHE A 301 -4.38 -6.78 6.72
CA PHE A 301 -5.80 -6.44 6.67
C PHE A 301 -6.08 -4.95 6.88
N ASN A 302 -5.22 -4.24 7.62
CA ASN A 302 -5.31 -2.80 7.80
C ASN A 302 -5.06 -2.02 6.50
N LEU A 303 -4.11 -2.46 5.66
CA LEU A 303 -3.85 -1.85 4.35
C LEU A 303 -5.08 -2.00 3.47
N LEU A 304 -5.60 -3.21 3.32
CA LEU A 304 -6.81 -3.47 2.53
C LEU A 304 -8.05 -2.72 3.06
N ALA A 305 -8.25 -2.67 4.37
CA ALA A 305 -9.37 -1.92 4.92
C ALA A 305 -9.22 -0.41 4.67
N SER A 306 -8.00 0.12 4.76
CA SER A 306 -7.75 1.54 4.50
C SER A 306 -8.03 1.94 3.05
N THR A 307 -7.77 1.04 2.10
CA THR A 307 -7.96 1.25 0.67
C THR A 307 -9.42 1.06 0.28
N ILE A 308 -10.07 0.00 0.78
CA ILE A 308 -11.51 -0.25 0.59
C ILE A 308 -12.34 0.92 1.13
N ARG A 309 -11.94 1.55 2.24
CA ARG A 309 -12.64 2.71 2.81
C ARG A 309 -12.68 3.93 1.87
N GLN A 310 -11.81 3.99 0.86
CA GLN A 310 -11.75 5.10 -0.10
C GLN A 310 -12.71 4.90 -1.28
N LEU A 311 -13.31 3.71 -1.42
CA LEU A 311 -14.23 3.34 -2.49
C LEU A 311 -15.64 3.90 -2.25
N PRO A 312 -16.44 4.07 -3.32
CA PRO A 312 -17.87 4.32 -3.21
C PRO A 312 -18.56 3.21 -2.41
N GLU A 313 -19.59 3.56 -1.64
CA GLU A 313 -20.30 2.63 -0.75
C GLU A 313 -20.79 1.36 -1.46
N GLU A 314 -21.29 1.52 -2.70
CA GLU A 314 -21.77 0.43 -3.55
C GLU A 314 -20.68 -0.60 -3.90
N ALA A 315 -19.42 -0.15 -4.01
CA ALA A 315 -18.29 -1.00 -4.37
C ALA A 315 -17.64 -1.68 -3.16
N VAL A 316 -17.89 -1.21 -1.93
CA VAL A 316 -17.22 -1.69 -0.71
C VAL A 316 -17.48 -3.18 -0.48
N ASN A 317 -18.73 -3.63 -0.59
CA ASN A 317 -19.06 -5.04 -0.34
C ASN A 317 -18.38 -5.98 -1.36
N LEU A 318 -18.39 -5.62 -2.65
CA LEU A 318 -17.71 -6.38 -3.69
C LEU A 318 -16.19 -6.41 -3.43
N ALA A 319 -15.60 -5.26 -3.11
CA ALA A 319 -14.19 -5.15 -2.81
C ALA A 319 -13.76 -5.99 -1.60
N ILE A 320 -14.59 -6.08 -0.55
CA ILE A 320 -14.36 -6.98 0.59
C ILE A 320 -14.33 -8.44 0.13
N THR A 321 -15.33 -8.85 -0.66
CA THR A 321 -15.43 -10.24 -1.11
C THR A 321 -14.27 -10.67 -1.98
N GLU A 322 -13.83 -9.81 -2.90
CA GLU A 322 -12.68 -10.06 -3.76
C GLU A 322 -11.36 -10.05 -2.97
N ALA A 323 -11.16 -9.06 -2.11
CA ALA A 323 -9.97 -8.98 -1.28
C ALA A 323 -9.85 -10.20 -0.36
N ALA A 324 -10.96 -10.67 0.22
CA ALA A 324 -10.97 -11.87 1.06
C ALA A 324 -10.74 -13.16 0.25
N ALA A 325 -11.27 -13.26 -0.97
CA ALA A 325 -11.05 -14.42 -1.84
C ALA A 325 -9.57 -14.60 -2.21
N LEU A 326 -8.80 -13.52 -2.20
CA LEU A 326 -7.37 -13.53 -2.52
C LEU A 326 -6.46 -13.65 -1.28
N GLN A 327 -7.03 -13.66 -0.07
CA GLN A 327 -6.30 -13.90 1.18
C GLN A 327 -6.01 -15.39 1.40
N THR A 328 -5.01 -15.69 2.23
CA THR A 328 -4.72 -17.07 2.63
C THR A 328 -5.64 -17.49 3.79
N GLY A 329 -6.29 -18.65 3.67
CA GLY A 329 -7.14 -19.24 4.71
C GLY A 329 -8.63 -19.23 4.36
N PRO A 330 -9.51 -19.53 5.33
CA PRO A 330 -10.95 -19.54 5.10
C PRO A 330 -11.47 -18.15 4.71
N ARG A 331 -12.16 -18.07 3.57
CA ARG A 331 -12.67 -16.81 3.01
C ARG A 331 -13.56 -16.05 4.00
N LEU A 332 -14.47 -16.74 4.68
CA LEU A 332 -15.36 -16.15 5.68
C LEU A 332 -14.58 -15.39 6.76
N LEU A 333 -13.54 -15.99 7.32
CA LEU A 333 -12.73 -15.38 8.37
C LEU A 333 -11.97 -14.15 7.85
N ALA A 334 -11.50 -14.19 6.61
CA ALA A 334 -10.86 -13.04 5.96
C ALA A 334 -11.87 -11.89 5.74
N GLU A 335 -13.09 -12.18 5.29
CA GLU A 335 -14.16 -11.18 5.14
C GLU A 335 -14.53 -10.55 6.48
N VAL A 336 -14.75 -11.36 7.52
CA VAL A 336 -15.05 -10.88 8.88
C VAL A 336 -13.91 -10.02 9.42
N THR A 337 -12.67 -10.42 9.19
CA THR A 337 -11.49 -9.65 9.63
C THR A 337 -11.40 -8.32 8.89
N LEU A 338 -11.64 -8.28 7.57
CA LEU A 338 -11.68 -7.02 6.79
C LEU A 338 -12.78 -6.08 7.28
N ARG A 339 -14.00 -6.60 7.48
CA ARG A 339 -15.13 -5.81 7.99
C ARG A 339 -14.84 -5.23 9.37
N LEU A 340 -14.21 -6.00 10.26
CA LEU A 340 -13.77 -5.49 11.56
C LEU A 340 -12.77 -4.32 11.41
N HIS A 341 -11.76 -4.46 10.54
CA HIS A 341 -10.78 -3.38 10.33
C HIS A 341 -11.43 -2.12 9.74
N LEU A 342 -12.43 -2.26 8.87
CA LEU A 342 -13.20 -1.11 8.35
C LEU A 342 -13.94 -0.37 9.46
N VAL A 343 -14.58 -1.10 10.38
CA VAL A 343 -15.27 -0.51 11.55
C VAL A 343 -14.26 0.18 12.48
N VAL A 344 -13.09 -0.43 12.72
CA VAL A 344 -12.04 0.13 13.58
C VAL A 344 -11.41 1.40 12.99
N LEU A 345 -11.27 1.49 11.66
CA LEU A 345 -10.78 2.69 10.98
C LEU A 345 -11.80 3.83 10.94
N GLY A 346 -13.05 3.57 11.32
CA GLY A 346 -14.10 4.56 11.40
C GLY A 346 -13.92 5.53 12.59
N PRO A 347 -14.71 6.62 12.64
CA PRO A 347 -14.70 7.52 13.79
C PRO A 347 -15.12 6.79 15.08
N ILE A 348 -14.35 6.96 16.16
CA ILE A 348 -14.57 6.29 17.45
C ILE A 348 -16.01 6.46 17.97
N HIS A 349 -16.61 7.64 17.80
CA HIS A 349 -17.97 7.94 18.24
C HIS A 349 -19.07 7.14 17.51
N ARG A 350 -18.77 6.57 16.33
CA ARG A 350 -19.69 5.71 15.56
C ARG A 350 -19.38 4.22 15.72
N PHE A 351 -18.27 3.89 16.38
CA PHE A 351 -17.79 2.51 16.46
C PHE A 351 -18.86 1.56 16.98
N GLN A 352 -19.53 1.91 18.09
CA GLN A 352 -20.53 1.04 18.70
C GLN A 352 -21.68 0.72 17.75
N GLN A 353 -22.22 1.74 17.07
CA GLN A 353 -23.32 1.55 16.10
C GLN A 353 -22.86 0.73 14.89
N ALA A 354 -21.71 1.04 14.32
CA ALA A 354 -21.17 0.32 13.16
C ALA A 354 -20.82 -1.14 13.50
N TYR A 355 -20.30 -1.38 14.71
CA TYR A 355 -20.00 -2.72 15.18
C TYR A 355 -21.28 -3.53 15.46
N ALA A 356 -22.31 -2.92 16.04
CA ALA A 356 -23.61 -3.56 16.26
C ALA A 356 -24.23 -4.01 14.92
N GLN A 357 -24.25 -3.12 13.92
CA GLN A 357 -24.74 -3.44 12.58
C GLN A 357 -23.94 -4.57 11.93
N LEU A 358 -22.61 -4.56 12.07
CA LEU A 358 -21.75 -5.63 11.57
C LEU A 358 -22.07 -6.97 12.26
N ALA A 359 -22.13 -6.99 13.58
CA ALA A 359 -22.37 -8.21 14.35
C ALA A 359 -23.76 -8.80 14.04
N GLU A 360 -24.79 -7.96 13.97
CA GLU A 360 -26.16 -8.36 13.62
C GLU A 360 -26.25 -8.88 12.18
N HIS A 361 -25.59 -8.20 11.23
CA HIS A 361 -25.54 -8.66 9.83
C HIS A 361 -24.86 -10.02 9.70
N LEU A 362 -23.75 -10.24 10.40
CA LEU A 362 -23.04 -11.52 10.40
C LEU A 362 -23.85 -12.61 11.12
N ALA A 363 -24.52 -12.29 12.23
CA ALA A 363 -25.35 -13.25 12.95
C ALA A 363 -26.48 -13.83 12.09
N ARG A 364 -27.07 -13.01 11.21
CA ARG A 364 -28.13 -13.43 10.26
C ARG A 364 -27.62 -14.13 9.00
N SER A 365 -26.30 -14.30 8.85
CA SER A 365 -25.71 -15.01 7.72
C SER A 365 -25.71 -16.52 7.96
N GLY A 366 -25.65 -17.32 6.90
CA GLY A 366 -25.67 -18.79 7.00
C GLY A 366 -24.57 -19.38 7.91
N ASP A 367 -23.42 -18.70 8.03
CA ASP A 367 -22.29 -19.08 8.88
C ASP A 367 -22.14 -18.17 10.11
N GLY A 368 -23.25 -17.59 10.59
CA GLY A 368 -23.22 -16.55 11.62
C GLY A 368 -22.54 -16.96 12.93
N ALA A 369 -22.69 -18.22 13.34
CA ALA A 369 -22.04 -18.75 14.54
C ALA A 369 -20.50 -18.74 14.43
N GLU A 370 -19.97 -19.14 13.26
CA GLU A 370 -18.53 -19.12 12.99
C GLU A 370 -18.01 -17.69 12.90
N ALA A 371 -18.75 -16.81 12.21
CA ALA A 371 -18.40 -15.40 12.06
C ALA A 371 -18.34 -14.66 13.42
N LEU A 372 -19.35 -14.85 14.28
CA LEU A 372 -19.35 -14.27 15.63
C LEU A 372 -18.24 -14.87 16.50
N THR A 373 -18.02 -16.19 16.45
CA THR A 373 -16.92 -16.84 17.19
C THR A 373 -15.56 -16.27 16.80
N HIS A 374 -15.36 -15.99 15.51
CA HIS A 374 -14.15 -15.34 15.03
C HIS A 374 -14.02 -13.89 15.52
N LEU A 375 -15.11 -13.12 15.52
CA LEU A 375 -15.11 -11.77 16.11
C LEU A 375 -14.77 -11.79 17.61
N VAL A 376 -15.26 -12.77 18.37
CA VAL A 376 -14.89 -12.97 19.78
C VAL A 376 -13.39 -13.19 19.92
N ALA A 377 -12.79 -14.04 19.08
CA ALA A 377 -11.35 -14.29 19.09
C ALA A 377 -10.53 -13.02 18.75
N LEU A 378 -11.08 -12.11 17.96
CA LEU A 378 -10.43 -10.85 17.57
C LEU A 378 -10.61 -9.71 18.58
N LEU A 379 -11.47 -9.84 19.60
CA LEU A 379 -11.69 -8.79 20.61
C LEU A 379 -10.40 -8.28 21.23
N ASN A 380 -9.46 -9.18 21.51
CA ASN A 380 -8.17 -8.84 22.14
C ASN A 380 -7.25 -8.00 21.25
N ARG A 381 -7.52 -7.95 19.94
CA ARG A 381 -6.75 -7.13 18.99
C ARG A 381 -7.25 -5.67 18.95
N LEU A 382 -8.37 -5.37 19.58
CA LEU A 382 -8.85 -3.99 19.68
C LEU A 382 -7.98 -3.20 20.68
N PRO A 383 -7.38 -2.08 20.25
CA PRO A 383 -6.36 -1.37 21.04
C PRO A 383 -6.94 -0.70 22.30
N ASN A 384 -8.20 -0.28 22.26
CA ASN A 384 -8.82 0.52 23.30
C ASN A 384 -9.72 -0.34 24.21
N PRO A 385 -9.58 -0.27 25.55
CA PRO A 385 -10.41 -1.04 26.49
C PRO A 385 -11.91 -0.72 26.40
N GLY A 386 -12.29 0.53 26.12
CA GLY A 386 -13.69 0.92 25.91
C GLY A 386 -14.28 0.34 24.62
N LEU A 387 -13.48 0.26 23.55
CA LEU A 387 -13.90 -0.41 22.31
C LEU A 387 -14.09 -1.91 22.52
N ARG A 388 -13.22 -2.55 23.31
CA ARG A 388 -13.35 -3.96 23.68
C ARG A 388 -14.64 -4.23 24.44
N GLN A 389 -14.97 -3.40 25.43
CA GLN A 389 -16.21 -3.53 26.18
C GLN A 389 -17.45 -3.33 25.29
N ALA A 390 -17.44 -2.30 24.43
CA ALA A 390 -18.54 -2.03 23.52
C ALA A 390 -18.75 -3.20 22.55
N ALA A 391 -17.67 -3.66 21.91
CA ALA A 391 -17.71 -4.82 21.01
C ALA A 391 -18.21 -6.09 21.73
N PHE A 392 -17.74 -6.35 22.95
CA PHE A 392 -18.19 -7.50 23.75
C PHE A 392 -19.70 -7.47 23.99
N ARG A 393 -20.25 -6.30 24.35
CA ARG A 393 -21.70 -6.12 24.56
C ARG A 393 -22.51 -6.33 23.30
N GLU A 394 -22.07 -5.75 22.19
CA GLU A 394 -22.80 -5.90 20.92
C GLU A 394 -22.71 -7.34 20.38
N LEU A 395 -21.60 -8.06 20.58
CA LEU A 395 -21.52 -9.50 20.28
C LEU A 395 -22.50 -10.32 21.13
N THR A 396 -22.59 -9.99 22.42
CA THR A 396 -23.52 -10.67 23.34
C THR A 396 -24.97 -10.47 22.90
N ARG A 397 -25.33 -9.28 22.40
CA ARG A 397 -26.66 -9.01 21.83
C ARG A 397 -26.89 -9.71 20.49
N ALA A 398 -25.88 -9.72 19.62
CA ALA A 398 -25.98 -10.31 18.28
C ALA A 398 -26.26 -11.83 18.32
N VAL A 399 -25.94 -12.52 19.42
CA VAL A 399 -26.29 -13.92 19.63
C VAL A 399 -27.80 -14.17 19.49
N HIS A 400 -28.66 -13.24 19.90
CA HIS A 400 -30.11 -13.39 19.76
C HIS A 400 -30.61 -13.33 18.32
N ALA A 401 -29.75 -12.91 17.37
CA ALA A 401 -30.07 -12.89 15.95
C ALA A 401 -29.61 -14.17 15.21
N LEU A 402 -29.03 -15.15 15.91
CA LEU A 402 -28.69 -16.46 15.35
C LEU A 402 -29.94 -17.33 15.21
N ASP A 403 -29.97 -18.14 14.16
CA ASP A 403 -31.11 -19.04 13.87
C ASP A 403 -31.20 -20.25 14.83
N SER A 404 -30.14 -20.53 15.60
CA SER A 404 -30.05 -21.66 16.54
C SER A 404 -29.58 -21.24 17.91
N THR A 405 -30.29 -21.68 18.95
CA THR A 405 -29.93 -21.46 20.36
C THR A 405 -28.66 -22.24 20.73
N GLU A 406 -28.42 -23.42 20.13
CA GLU A 406 -27.19 -24.20 20.33
C GLU A 406 -25.96 -23.42 19.83
N SER A 407 -26.08 -22.82 18.64
CA SER A 407 -25.05 -21.92 18.10
C SER A 407 -24.85 -20.70 19.00
N GLY A 408 -25.94 -20.12 19.52
CA GLY A 408 -25.86 -19.03 20.48
C GLY A 408 -25.14 -19.41 21.77
N ALA A 409 -25.42 -20.59 22.31
CA ALA A 409 -24.75 -21.12 23.49
C ALA A 409 -23.24 -21.32 23.25
N ALA A 410 -22.85 -21.83 22.07
CA ALA A 410 -21.45 -21.97 21.70
C ALA A 410 -20.71 -20.62 21.66
N VAL A 411 -21.32 -19.60 21.04
CA VAL A 411 -20.76 -18.24 20.99
C VAL A 411 -20.67 -17.62 22.39
N LEU A 412 -21.71 -17.77 23.23
CA LEU A 412 -21.72 -17.26 24.60
C LEU A 412 -20.68 -17.93 25.49
N ARG A 413 -20.43 -19.24 25.32
CA ARG A 413 -19.31 -19.92 25.98
C ARG A 413 -17.96 -19.31 25.59
N ARG A 414 -17.78 -19.02 24.30
CA ARG A 414 -16.55 -18.37 23.83
C ARG A 414 -16.39 -16.95 24.39
N LEU A 415 -17.49 -16.20 24.50
CA LEU A 415 -17.51 -14.90 25.17
C LEU A 415 -17.15 -15.02 26.66
N ALA A 416 -17.67 -16.04 27.36
CA ALA A 416 -17.32 -16.31 28.75
C ALA A 416 -15.81 -16.61 28.90
N GLU A 417 -15.22 -17.41 28.02
CA GLU A 417 -13.78 -17.67 27.98
C GLU A 417 -12.95 -16.41 27.68
N ALA A 418 -13.52 -15.42 26.99
CA ALA A 418 -12.87 -14.15 26.70
C ALA A 418 -12.96 -13.11 27.83
N LEU A 419 -13.73 -13.37 28.90
CA LEU A 419 -13.90 -12.45 30.04
C LEU A 419 -12.58 -12.01 30.70
N PRO A 420 -11.57 -12.87 30.91
CA PRO A 420 -10.29 -12.45 31.52
C PRO A 420 -9.56 -11.37 30.73
N HIS A 421 -9.81 -11.29 29.42
CA HIS A 421 -9.20 -10.29 28.54
C HIS A 421 -9.91 -8.93 28.58
N GLN A 422 -11.07 -8.83 29.24
CA GLN A 422 -11.71 -7.55 29.48
C GLN A 422 -11.01 -6.78 30.61
N PRO A 423 -11.09 -5.42 30.61
CA PRO A 423 -10.55 -4.61 31.69
C PRO A 423 -11.17 -4.99 33.04
N ALA A 424 -10.34 -5.09 34.09
CA ALA A 424 -10.78 -5.57 35.41
C ALA A 424 -12.02 -4.85 35.95
N ALA A 425 -12.13 -3.53 35.71
CA ALA A 425 -13.26 -2.69 36.15
C ALA A 425 -14.61 -3.08 35.53
N VAL A 426 -14.63 -3.76 34.37
CA VAL A 426 -15.87 -4.06 33.63
C VAL A 426 -16.14 -5.55 33.50
N ARG A 427 -15.22 -6.43 33.94
CA ARG A 427 -15.37 -7.89 33.86
C ARG A 427 -16.68 -8.37 34.47
N TYR A 428 -17.04 -7.85 35.64
CA TYR A 428 -18.29 -8.22 36.31
C TYR A 428 -19.52 -7.86 35.50
N LEU A 429 -19.57 -6.63 34.96
CA LEU A 429 -20.67 -6.20 34.09
C LEU A 429 -20.76 -7.07 32.83
N CYS A 430 -19.63 -7.38 32.19
CA CYS A 430 -19.59 -8.29 31.05
C CYS A 430 -20.06 -9.72 31.41
N SER A 431 -19.75 -10.22 32.61
CA SER A 431 -20.28 -11.50 33.10
C SER A 431 -21.80 -11.48 33.25
N LEU A 432 -22.35 -10.38 33.76
CA LEU A 432 -23.80 -10.20 33.85
C LEU A 432 -24.46 -10.11 32.47
N ASP A 433 -23.83 -9.43 31.51
CA ASP A 433 -24.32 -9.36 30.13
C ASP A 433 -24.41 -10.77 29.50
N VAL A 434 -23.40 -11.64 29.70
CA VAL A 434 -23.43 -13.04 29.21
C VAL A 434 -24.50 -13.87 29.93
N LEU A 435 -24.64 -13.75 31.25
CA LEU A 435 -25.67 -14.47 32.01
C LEU A 435 -27.09 -14.06 31.58
N ALA A 436 -27.30 -12.76 31.34
CA ALA A 436 -28.58 -12.25 30.85
C ALA A 436 -28.91 -12.82 29.47
N ALA A 437 -27.96 -12.84 28.54
CA ALA A 437 -28.15 -13.43 27.22
C ALA A 437 -28.38 -14.95 27.27
N ALA A 438 -27.70 -15.66 28.19
CA ALA A 438 -27.92 -17.09 28.39
C ALA A 438 -29.35 -17.43 28.84
N GLY A 439 -30.06 -16.48 29.46
CA GLY A 439 -31.44 -16.64 29.90
C GLY A 439 -32.45 -16.85 28.77
N SER A 440 -32.11 -16.55 27.52
CA SER A 440 -32.98 -16.82 26.37
C SER A 440 -32.72 -18.19 25.71
N LEU A 441 -31.75 -18.96 26.19
CA LEU A 441 -31.41 -20.28 25.65
C LEU A 441 -32.30 -21.38 26.22
N PHE A 442 -32.26 -22.57 25.62
CA PHE A 442 -32.87 -23.73 26.28
C PHE A 442 -32.09 -24.07 27.56
N PRO A 443 -32.77 -24.55 28.62
CA PRO A 443 -32.11 -24.83 29.90
C PRO A 443 -30.89 -25.76 29.81
N SER A 444 -30.91 -26.76 28.91
CA SER A 444 -29.79 -27.67 28.67
C SER A 444 -28.55 -26.97 28.10
N GLU A 445 -28.75 -25.92 27.31
CA GLU A 445 -27.70 -25.11 26.69
C GLU A 445 -27.25 -23.97 27.61
N GLN A 446 -28.14 -23.48 28.47
CA GLN A 446 -27.87 -22.44 29.44
C GLN A 446 -26.84 -22.87 30.50
N MET A 447 -26.96 -24.10 31.03
CA MET A 447 -26.07 -24.61 32.07
C MET A 447 -24.56 -24.56 31.73
N PRO A 448 -24.09 -25.04 30.56
CA PRO A 448 -22.66 -24.97 30.22
C PRO A 448 -22.17 -23.52 30.04
N VAL A 449 -23.02 -22.58 29.63
CA VAL A 449 -22.67 -21.15 29.57
C VAL A 449 -22.48 -20.59 30.98
N ILE A 450 -23.43 -20.86 31.90
CA ILE A 450 -23.34 -20.42 33.30
C ILE A 450 -22.09 -21.00 33.96
N ALA A 451 -21.79 -22.28 33.73
CA ALA A 451 -20.59 -22.92 34.26
C ALA A 451 -19.30 -22.25 33.75
N ALA A 452 -19.26 -21.88 32.46
CA ALA A 452 -18.12 -21.15 31.89
C ALA A 452 -17.93 -19.76 32.52
N VAL A 453 -19.01 -19.01 32.78
CA VAL A 453 -18.94 -17.72 33.48
C VAL A 453 -18.47 -17.90 34.93
N ARG A 454 -19.02 -18.90 35.63
CA ARG A 454 -18.63 -19.23 37.02
C ARG A 454 -17.15 -19.55 37.14
N ALA A 455 -16.58 -20.27 36.17
CA ALA A 455 -15.15 -20.61 36.14
C ALA A 455 -14.24 -19.37 36.10
N GLN A 456 -14.74 -18.23 35.59
CA GLN A 456 -13.98 -16.99 35.51
C GLN A 456 -14.10 -16.10 36.76
N ALA A 457 -14.89 -16.48 37.77
CA ALA A 457 -15.13 -15.65 38.95
C ALA A 457 -13.85 -15.24 39.70
N ALA A 458 -12.83 -16.12 39.72
CA ALA A 458 -11.53 -15.83 40.34
C ALA A 458 -10.79 -14.66 39.67
N ALA A 459 -11.10 -14.33 38.41
CA ALA A 459 -10.51 -13.19 37.70
C ALA A 459 -11.15 -11.83 38.10
N ILE A 460 -12.11 -11.83 39.04
CA ILE A 460 -12.87 -10.65 39.48
C ILE A 460 -12.82 -10.57 41.02
N PRO A 461 -11.65 -10.24 41.61
CA PRO A 461 -11.39 -10.49 43.04
C PRO A 461 -12.38 -9.80 43.99
N ASN A 462 -12.87 -8.60 43.65
CA ASN A 462 -13.77 -7.83 44.51
C ASN A 462 -15.25 -8.27 44.44
N GLN A 463 -15.63 -9.04 43.41
CA GLN A 463 -17.04 -9.41 43.14
C GLN A 463 -17.22 -10.92 42.88
N ALA A 464 -16.18 -11.72 43.12
CA ALA A 464 -16.18 -13.16 42.86
C ALA A 464 -17.31 -13.91 43.61
N ALA A 465 -17.50 -13.61 44.90
CA ALA A 465 -18.52 -14.27 45.71
C ALA A 465 -19.95 -13.95 45.23
N GLU A 466 -20.22 -12.70 44.86
CA GLU A 466 -21.53 -12.29 44.33
C GLU A 466 -21.78 -12.96 42.96
N LEU A 467 -20.78 -13.00 42.08
CA LEU A 467 -20.91 -13.66 40.78
C LEU A 467 -21.17 -15.16 40.92
N ILE A 468 -20.46 -15.85 41.83
CA ILE A 468 -20.68 -17.27 42.10
C ILE A 468 -22.11 -17.51 42.58
N ALA A 469 -22.58 -16.72 43.55
CA ALA A 469 -23.95 -16.84 44.05
C ALA A 469 -25.00 -16.65 42.95
N ARG A 470 -24.81 -15.68 42.04
CA ARG A 470 -25.69 -15.47 40.88
C ARG A 470 -25.65 -16.65 39.89
N CYS A 471 -24.47 -17.21 39.62
CA CYS A 471 -24.34 -18.38 38.76
C CYS A 471 -25.03 -19.62 39.38
N ASP A 472 -24.92 -19.81 40.68
CA ASP A 472 -25.52 -20.94 41.38
C ASP A 472 -27.06 -20.82 41.35
N ASP A 473 -27.61 -19.62 41.58
CA ASP A 473 -29.05 -19.32 41.47
C ASP A 473 -29.58 -19.53 40.04
N ALA A 474 -28.85 -19.04 39.03
CA ALA A 474 -29.20 -19.25 37.63
C ALA A 474 -29.16 -20.74 37.24
N THR A 475 -28.21 -21.51 37.76
CA THR A 475 -28.10 -22.95 37.50
C THR A 475 -29.27 -23.71 38.14
N ALA A 476 -29.67 -23.35 39.36
CA ALA A 476 -30.83 -23.93 40.02
C ALA A 476 -32.12 -23.65 39.25
N THR A 477 -32.28 -22.41 38.77
CA THR A 477 -33.42 -21.99 37.94
C THR A 477 -33.49 -22.79 36.63
N ALA A 478 -32.38 -22.90 35.90
CA ALA A 478 -32.30 -23.69 34.67
C ALA A 478 -32.63 -25.17 34.91
N SER A 479 -32.10 -25.76 35.98
CA SER A 479 -32.34 -27.17 36.34
C SER A 479 -33.82 -27.44 36.63
N MET A 480 -34.50 -26.52 37.34
CA MET A 480 -35.93 -26.61 37.62
C MET A 480 -36.78 -26.50 36.35
N MET A 481 -36.42 -25.59 35.44
CA MET A 481 -37.08 -25.47 34.13
C MET A 481 -36.92 -26.74 33.31
N LEU A 482 -35.70 -27.30 33.26
CA LEU A 482 -35.42 -28.54 32.54
C LEU A 482 -36.26 -29.71 33.08
N ALA A 483 -36.33 -29.88 34.40
CA ALA A 483 -37.14 -30.91 35.04
C ALA A 483 -38.64 -30.76 34.72
N THR A 484 -39.13 -29.52 34.62
CA THR A 484 -40.52 -29.22 34.26
C THR A 484 -40.82 -29.56 32.80
N VAL A 485 -39.90 -29.25 31.88
CA VAL A 485 -40.01 -29.59 30.46
C VAL A 485 -39.96 -31.11 30.28
N SER A 486 -39.04 -31.81 30.95
CA SER A 486 -38.93 -33.27 30.87
C SER A 486 -40.18 -34.00 31.38
N ARG A 487 -40.84 -33.51 32.44
CA ARG A 487 -42.11 -34.10 32.91
C ARG A 487 -43.23 -33.96 31.90
N ARG A 488 -43.38 -32.78 31.29
CA ARG A 488 -44.42 -32.54 30.26
C ARG A 488 -44.27 -33.42 29.02
N TYR A 489 -43.05 -33.81 28.67
CA TYR A 489 -42.77 -34.73 27.56
C TYR A 489 -43.04 -36.21 27.90
N MET A 490 -43.08 -36.57 29.19
CA MET A 490 -43.41 -37.93 29.63
C MET A 490 -44.91 -38.13 29.87
N ASP A 491 -45.65 -37.03 30.07
CA ASP A 491 -47.10 -37.02 30.28
C ASP A 491 -47.91 -36.83 28.98
N MET A 492 -47.25 -36.67 27.81
CA MET A 492 -47.84 -36.72 26.46
C MET A 492 -47.49 -38.03 25.78
#